data_AF-A0A0N5CLL7-F1
#
_entry.id   AF-A0A0N5CLL7-F1
#
_cell.length_a   1.000
_cell.length_b   1.000
_cell.length_c   1.000
_cell.angle_alpha   90.00
_cell.angle_beta   90.00
_cell.angle_gamma   90.00
#
_symmetry.space_group_name_H-M   'P 1'
#
loop_
_entity.id
_entity.type
_entity.pdbx_description
1 polymer ?
#
loop_
_entity_poly.entity_id
_entity_poly.type
_entity_poly.pdbx_seq_one_letter_code
_entity_poly.pdbx_strand_id
1 'polypeptide(L)'
;MINALCCLPEIKSQRSSASGKNEIKIQTGYPQCPIFTLDPSKLEKNEVDTAFPRLLAELDLSPEKQRLLIDQPIEKKCLLLIEQTLIKAREVLEKFGIGDDRIAEKFLTLLKGPTLLDNDASLRVLEALYISLRTQSYSFVEKFLKLGGEEYLRSLLNDCRNTSNRENHANAILLCFRALLNSTVFFFSYNK
;
A
#
# COMPACT_ATOMS: atom_id res chain seq x y z
N MET A 1 -0.47 7.88 11.03
CA MET A 1 -1.09 7.22 9.86
C MET A 1 -1.58 5.86 10.30
N ILE A 2 -2.87 5.54 10.11
CA ILE A 2 -3.45 4.27 10.54
C ILE A 2 -3.10 3.22 9.48
N ASN A 3 -2.27 2.24 9.88
CA ASN A 3 -1.90 1.10 9.05
C ASN A 3 -3.16 0.27 8.75
N ALA A 4 -3.57 0.19 7.48
CA ALA A 4 -4.68 -0.67 7.04
C ALA A 4 -4.43 -2.17 7.36
N LEU A 5 -3.17 -2.55 7.60
CA LEU A 5 -2.78 -3.87 8.10
C LEU A 5 -3.36 -4.20 9.49
N CYS A 6 -3.64 -3.21 10.34
CA CYS A 6 -4.26 -3.45 11.65
C CYS A 6 -5.77 -3.74 11.59
N CYS A 7 -6.39 -3.60 10.41
CA CYS A 7 -7.84 -3.79 10.25
C CYS A 7 -8.21 -5.17 9.69
N LEU A 8 -7.23 -6.01 9.35
CA LEU A 8 -7.49 -7.38 8.89
C LEU A 8 -7.64 -8.30 10.12
N PRO A 9 -8.73 -9.09 10.22
CA PRO A 9 -8.86 -10.06 11.30
C PRO A 9 -7.72 -11.09 11.24
N GLU A 10 -6.99 -11.23 12.35
CA GLU A 10 -5.90 -12.21 12.48
C GLU A 10 -6.46 -13.65 12.35
N ILE A 11 -6.16 -14.31 11.23
CA ILE A 11 -6.36 -15.76 11.11
C ILE A 11 -5.14 -16.43 11.76
N LYS A 12 -5.27 -16.82 13.03
CA LYS A 12 -4.21 -17.52 13.78
C LYS A 12 -3.93 -18.89 13.16
N SER A 13 -2.76 -19.05 12.55
CA SER A 13 -2.20 -20.35 12.19
C SER A 13 -1.25 -20.80 13.29
N GLN A 14 -1.71 -21.69 14.17
CA GLN A 14 -0.85 -22.38 15.14
C GLN A 14 0.13 -23.31 14.40
N ARG A 15 1.44 -23.05 14.50
CA ARG A 15 2.44 -24.11 14.43
C ARG A 15 3.50 -23.91 15.50
N SER A 16 3.72 -25.02 16.19
CA SER A 16 4.56 -25.27 17.34
C SER A 16 6.05 -25.08 17.09
N SER A 17 6.72 -24.74 18.19
CA SER A 17 8.16 -24.59 18.44
C SER A 17 9.07 -25.71 17.93
N ALA A 18 10.25 -25.32 17.42
CA ALA A 18 11.50 -26.04 17.67
C ALA A 18 12.71 -25.09 17.51
N SER A 19 13.56 -25.10 18.53
CA SER A 19 14.81 -24.35 18.71
C SER A 19 15.95 -24.93 17.87
N GLY A 20 16.81 -24.08 17.31
CA GLY A 20 18.03 -24.52 16.61
C GLY A 20 18.87 -23.33 16.14
N LYS A 21 19.89 -23.00 16.91
CA LYS A 21 20.95 -22.02 16.58
C LYS A 21 21.67 -22.45 15.30
N ASN A 22 21.95 -21.53 14.39
CA ASN A 22 23.15 -21.53 13.54
C ASN A 22 23.37 -20.14 12.94
N GLU A 23 24.50 -19.54 13.28
CA GLU A 23 25.01 -18.29 12.69
C GLU A 23 25.43 -18.55 11.24
N ILE A 24 24.87 -17.80 10.29
CA ILE A 24 25.35 -17.78 8.91
C ILE A 24 25.80 -16.35 8.59
N LYS A 25 27.12 -16.16 8.54
CA LYS A 25 27.74 -14.99 7.91
C LYS A 25 27.54 -15.09 6.40
N ILE A 26 26.78 -14.17 5.81
CA ILE A 26 26.70 -14.01 4.35
C ILE A 26 27.28 -12.63 4.01
N GLN A 27 28.50 -12.63 3.49
CA GLN A 27 29.01 -11.53 2.67
C GLN A 27 28.47 -11.74 1.25
N THR A 28 27.68 -10.79 0.77
CA THR A 28 27.27 -10.72 -0.64
C THR A 28 27.50 -9.31 -1.13
N GLY A 29 28.48 -9.17 -2.03
CA GLY A 29 28.65 -7.98 -2.84
C GLY A 29 27.46 -7.84 -3.77
N TYR A 30 26.75 -6.73 -3.65
CA TYR A 30 25.69 -6.32 -4.58
C TYR A 30 26.08 -5.01 -5.24
N PRO A 31 25.69 -4.79 -6.51
CA PRO A 31 25.93 -3.53 -7.19
C PRO A 31 25.21 -2.42 -6.41
N GLN A 32 25.96 -1.37 -6.07
CA GLN A 32 25.46 -0.21 -5.36
C GLN A 32 24.47 0.55 -6.25
N CYS A 33 23.19 0.17 -6.21
CA CYS A 33 22.14 1.16 -6.41
C CYS A 33 22.32 2.19 -5.30
N PRO A 34 22.41 3.50 -5.60
CA PRO A 34 22.53 4.54 -4.58
C PRO A 34 21.17 4.68 -3.89
N ILE A 35 20.82 3.69 -3.08
CA ILE A 35 19.82 3.81 -2.05
C ILE A 35 20.43 4.82 -1.08
N PHE A 36 19.89 6.04 -1.08
CA PHE A 36 20.17 7.02 -0.05
C PHE A 36 19.65 6.45 1.27
N THR A 37 20.50 5.69 1.96
CA THR A 37 20.26 5.21 3.31
C THR A 37 20.43 6.40 4.24
N LEU A 38 19.37 7.21 4.38
CA LEU A 38 19.31 8.20 5.45
C LEU A 38 19.12 7.42 6.75
N ASP A 39 20.09 7.49 7.66
CA ASP A 39 19.94 6.93 9.00
C ASP A 39 18.90 7.79 9.75
N PRO A 40 17.69 7.26 10.03
CA PRO A 40 16.63 8.02 10.67
C PRO A 40 17.01 8.52 12.07
N SER A 41 18.08 7.98 12.66
CA SER A 41 18.57 8.31 13.99
C SER A 41 19.54 9.50 14.01
N LYS A 42 19.95 10.04 12.85
CA LYS A 42 21.04 11.03 12.73
C LYS A 42 20.80 12.16 11.73
N LEU A 43 19.56 12.43 11.31
CA LEU A 43 19.28 13.54 10.38
C LEU A 43 19.63 14.90 11.01
N GLU A 44 20.85 15.37 10.74
CA GLU A 44 21.27 16.73 11.05
C GLU A 44 20.65 17.71 10.06
N LYS A 45 20.48 18.97 10.49
CA LYS A 45 19.84 20.03 9.69
C LYS A 45 20.42 20.17 8.27
N ASN A 46 21.73 19.99 8.12
CA ASN A 46 22.42 20.08 6.85
C ASN A 46 22.04 18.95 5.87
N GLU A 47 21.72 17.76 6.37
CA GLU A 47 21.28 16.63 5.55
C GLU A 47 19.85 16.84 5.04
N VAL A 48 18.98 17.40 5.89
CA VAL A 48 17.60 17.75 5.52
C VAL A 48 17.59 18.80 4.42
N ASP A 49 18.41 19.85 4.54
CA ASP A 49 18.51 20.93 3.55
C ASP A 49 19.00 20.43 2.18
N THR A 50 19.76 19.32 2.16
CA THR A 50 20.24 18.68 0.94
C THR A 50 19.24 17.67 0.36
N ALA A 51 18.57 16.89 1.21
CA ALA A 51 17.70 15.80 0.80
C ALA A 51 16.28 16.26 0.45
N PHE A 52 15.75 17.27 1.15
CA PHE A 52 14.37 17.73 0.96
C PHE A 52 14.09 18.34 -0.42
N PRO A 53 14.98 19.17 -1.00
CA PRO A 53 14.78 19.66 -2.38
C PRO A 53 14.72 18.53 -3.41
N ARG A 54 15.49 17.45 -3.21
CA ARG A 54 15.44 16.27 -4.07
C ARG A 54 14.11 15.52 -3.95
N LEU A 55 13.61 15.36 -2.72
CA LEU A 55 12.27 14.82 -2.49
C LEU A 55 11.19 15.64 -3.22
N LEU A 56 11.25 16.97 -3.15
CA LEU A 56 10.28 17.83 -3.83
C LEU A 56 10.34 17.68 -5.36
N ALA A 57 11.53 17.49 -5.93
CA ALA A 57 11.69 17.21 -7.36
C ALA A 57 11.12 15.83 -7.76
N GLU A 58 11.24 14.82 -6.89
CA GLU A 58 10.65 13.49 -7.12
C GLU A 58 9.12 13.49 -7.08
N LEU A 59 8.51 14.35 -6.25
CA LEU A 59 7.05 14.38 -6.05
C LEU A 59 6.27 15.08 -7.19
N ASP A 60 6.96 15.71 -8.14
CA ASP A 60 6.38 16.41 -9.32
C ASP A 60 5.17 17.29 -8.98
N LEU A 61 5.35 18.14 -7.96
CA LEU A 61 4.27 19.00 -7.43
C LEU A 61 4.23 20.36 -8.14
N SER A 62 3.06 20.99 -8.18
CA SER A 62 2.93 22.38 -8.63
C SER A 62 3.72 23.34 -7.71
N PRO A 63 4.17 24.51 -8.21
CA PRO A 63 4.95 25.46 -7.41
C PRO A 63 4.26 25.90 -6.12
N GLU A 64 2.93 26.03 -6.11
CA GLU A 64 2.19 26.39 -4.89
C GLU A 64 2.28 25.28 -3.84
N LYS A 65 2.15 24.01 -4.25
CA LYS A 65 2.25 22.86 -3.35
C LYS A 65 3.68 22.65 -2.84
N GLN A 66 4.69 22.91 -3.68
CA GLN A 66 6.09 22.87 -3.25
C GLN A 66 6.35 23.91 -2.16
N ARG A 67 5.87 25.16 -2.32
CA ARG A 67 6.02 26.20 -1.30
C ARG A 67 5.43 25.80 0.05
N LEU A 68 4.23 25.22 0.05
CA LEU A 68 3.58 24.74 1.28
C LEU A 68 4.41 23.70 2.04
N LEU A 69 5.21 22.89 1.34
CA LEU A 69 6.11 21.90 1.92
C LEU A 69 7.44 22.51 2.36
N ILE A 70 7.96 23.48 1.59
CA ILE A 70 9.16 24.25 1.94
C ILE A 70 8.95 25.05 3.23
N ASP A 71 7.75 25.58 3.45
CA ASP A 71 7.43 26.39 4.63
C ASP A 71 7.20 25.56 5.90
N GLN A 72 7.21 24.21 5.81
CA GLN A 72 7.05 23.37 6.99
C GLN A 72 8.27 23.44 7.92
N PRO A 73 8.04 23.27 9.24
CA PRO A 73 9.12 23.16 10.22
C PRO A 73 10.00 21.92 9.94
N ILE A 74 11.25 21.98 10.39
CA ILE A 74 12.29 21.01 10.06
C ILE A 74 11.91 19.58 10.48
N GLU A 75 11.22 19.43 11.60
CA GLU A 75 10.76 18.14 12.13
C GLU A 75 9.82 17.45 11.14
N LYS A 76 8.92 18.20 10.50
CA LYS A 76 8.01 17.64 9.49
C LYS A 76 8.75 17.27 8.21
N LYS A 77 9.76 18.04 7.82
CA LYS A 77 10.62 17.71 6.67
C LYS A 77 11.39 16.42 6.93
N CYS A 78 11.93 16.24 8.14
CA CYS A 78 12.56 14.99 8.56
C CYS A 78 11.59 13.82 8.48
N LEU A 79 10.37 13.96 9.03
CA LEU A 79 9.37 12.90 8.97
C LEU A 79 9.03 12.50 7.53
N LEU A 80 8.89 13.46 6.62
CA LEU A 80 8.64 13.19 5.20
C LEU A 80 9.80 12.43 4.55
N LEU A 81 11.04 12.77 4.87
CA LEU A 81 12.23 12.07 4.38
C LEU A 81 12.33 10.63 4.92
N ILE A 82 12.01 10.43 6.21
CA ILE A 82 11.97 9.11 6.85
C ILE A 82 10.90 8.25 6.19
N GLU A 83 9.68 8.76 6.02
CA GLU A 83 8.58 8.06 5.35
C GLU A 83 8.96 7.67 3.91
N GLN A 84 9.55 8.59 3.13
CA GLN A 84 10.02 8.28 1.79
C GLN A 84 11.06 7.14 1.78
N THR A 85 11.98 7.17 2.74
CA THR A 85 13.02 6.12 2.87
C THR A 85 12.40 4.77 3.23
N LEU A 86 11.40 4.76 4.11
CA LEU A 86 10.66 3.54 4.48
C LEU A 86 9.82 3.00 3.32
N ILE A 87 9.19 3.87 2.53
CA ILE A 87 8.43 3.48 1.32
C ILE A 87 9.40 2.84 0.31
N LYS A 88 10.52 3.50 0.00
CA LYS A 88 11.52 2.95 -0.93
C LYS A 88 12.12 1.63 -0.42
N ALA A 89 12.42 1.54 0.88
CA ALA A 89 12.90 0.31 1.48
C ALA A 89 11.86 -0.82 1.37
N ARG A 90 10.58 -0.52 1.60
CA ARG A 90 9.47 -1.47 1.41
C ARG A 90 9.35 -1.91 -0.04
N GLU A 91 9.38 -0.98 -1.00
CA GLU A 91 9.34 -1.33 -2.43
C GLU A 91 10.51 -2.21 -2.85
N VAL A 92 11.72 -1.95 -2.32
CA VAL A 92 12.89 -2.80 -2.55
C VAL A 92 12.67 -4.18 -1.94
N LEU A 93 12.18 -4.25 -0.71
CA LEU A 93 11.87 -5.51 -0.05
C LEU A 93 10.77 -6.30 -0.79
N GLU A 94 9.72 -5.64 -1.29
CA GLU A 94 8.68 -6.22 -2.16
C GLU A 94 9.30 -6.78 -3.46
N LYS A 95 10.20 -6.04 -4.11
CA LYS A 95 10.93 -6.54 -5.30
C LYS A 95 11.75 -7.80 -5.01
N PHE A 96 12.23 -7.95 -3.77
CA PHE A 96 12.97 -9.12 -3.31
C PHE A 96 12.09 -10.20 -2.66
N GLY A 97 10.76 -10.03 -2.61
CA GLY A 97 9.84 -11.00 -2.01
C GLY A 97 9.82 -11.01 -0.48
N ILE A 98 10.38 -9.97 0.16
CA ILE A 98 10.56 -9.81 1.61
C ILE A 98 9.59 -8.73 2.13
N GLY A 99 8.36 -8.74 1.64
CA GLY A 99 7.21 -8.01 2.17
C GLY A 99 6.03 -8.97 2.25
N ASP A 100 4.93 -8.60 2.90
CA ASP A 100 3.68 -9.38 2.75
C ASP A 100 3.10 -9.10 1.36
N ASP A 101 3.80 -9.53 0.30
CA ASP A 101 3.41 -9.43 -1.10
C ASP A 101 2.04 -10.07 -1.36
N ARG A 102 1.54 -10.81 -0.36
CA ARG A 102 0.26 -11.52 -0.38
C ARG A 102 -0.91 -10.67 0.06
N ILE A 103 -0.74 -9.39 0.39
CA ILE A 103 -1.88 -8.54 0.81
C ILE A 103 -2.96 -8.47 -0.28
N ALA A 104 -2.58 -8.34 -1.56
CA ALA A 104 -3.54 -8.36 -2.67
C ALA A 104 -4.30 -9.70 -2.76
N GLU A 105 -3.60 -10.82 -2.54
CA GLU A 105 -4.16 -12.17 -2.56
C GLU A 105 -5.09 -12.41 -1.36
N LYS A 106 -4.75 -11.85 -0.19
CA LYS A 106 -5.59 -11.87 1.01
C LYS A 106 -6.89 -11.11 0.78
N PHE A 107 -6.83 -9.90 0.21
CA PHE A 107 -8.04 -9.16 -0.15
C PHE A 107 -8.91 -9.97 -1.11
N LEU A 108 -8.32 -10.62 -2.12
CA LEU A 108 -9.12 -11.44 -3.04
C LEU A 108 -9.73 -12.67 -2.39
N THR A 109 -9.02 -13.31 -1.47
CA THR A 109 -9.58 -14.43 -0.69
C THR A 109 -10.80 -13.97 0.11
N LEU A 110 -10.73 -12.77 0.71
CA LEU A 110 -11.86 -12.19 1.43
C LEU A 110 -13.00 -11.80 0.49
N LEU A 111 -12.72 -11.18 -0.66
CA LEU A 111 -13.74 -10.78 -1.64
C LEU A 111 -14.52 -11.97 -2.21
N LYS A 112 -13.88 -13.12 -2.36
CA LYS A 112 -14.52 -14.37 -2.83
C LYS A 112 -15.32 -15.10 -1.74
N GLY A 113 -15.30 -14.59 -0.50
CA GLY A 113 -16.00 -15.20 0.62
C GLY A 113 -17.53 -15.18 0.40
N PRO A 114 -18.23 -16.29 0.67
CA PRO A 114 -19.65 -16.45 0.35
C PRO A 114 -20.59 -15.51 1.12
N THR A 115 -20.10 -14.81 2.15
CA THR A 115 -20.89 -13.97 3.06
C THR A 115 -20.47 -12.50 3.04
N LEU A 116 -19.69 -12.06 2.04
CA LEU A 116 -19.15 -10.69 2.00
C LEU A 116 -20.26 -9.62 1.96
N LEU A 117 -21.43 -9.93 1.42
CA LEU A 117 -22.53 -8.95 1.34
C LEU A 117 -23.59 -9.13 2.43
N ASP A 118 -23.34 -10.02 3.39
CA ASP A 118 -24.34 -10.43 4.40
C ASP A 118 -24.00 -9.96 5.82
N ASN A 119 -22.87 -9.25 6.00
CA ASN A 119 -22.41 -8.79 7.31
C ASN A 119 -21.83 -7.37 7.24
N ASP A 120 -21.92 -6.61 8.33
CA ASP A 120 -21.26 -5.31 8.47
C ASP A 120 -19.74 -5.45 8.66
N ALA A 121 -19.27 -6.60 9.16
CA ALA A 121 -17.84 -6.86 9.30
C ALA A 121 -17.11 -6.88 7.94
N SER A 122 -17.80 -7.29 6.87
CA SER A 122 -17.24 -7.28 5.51
C SER A 122 -17.29 -5.90 4.84
N LEU A 123 -18.13 -4.97 5.32
CA LEU A 123 -18.04 -3.57 4.92
C LEU A 123 -16.66 -2.99 5.28
N ARG A 124 -16.14 -3.33 6.47
CA ARG A 124 -14.79 -2.92 6.90
C ARG A 124 -13.69 -3.46 5.99
N VAL A 125 -13.89 -4.64 5.39
CA VAL A 125 -12.95 -5.20 4.41
C VAL A 125 -12.93 -4.36 3.14
N LEU A 126 -14.11 -3.97 2.64
CA LEU A 126 -14.24 -3.09 1.47
C LEU A 126 -13.66 -1.69 1.73
N GLU A 127 -13.87 -1.14 2.92
CA GLU A 127 -13.27 0.14 3.33
C GLU A 127 -11.74 0.04 3.43
N ALA A 128 -11.22 -1.04 4.01
CA ALA A 128 -9.78 -1.31 4.07
C ALA A 128 -9.17 -1.49 2.68
N LEU A 129 -9.90 -2.14 1.76
CA LEU A 129 -9.50 -2.28 0.36
C LEU A 129 -9.47 -0.92 -0.33
N TYR A 130 -10.51 -0.10 -0.19
CA TYR A 130 -10.54 1.26 -0.74
C TYR A 130 -9.34 2.09 -0.29
N ILE A 131 -9.02 2.07 1.01
CA ILE A 131 -7.85 2.76 1.55
C ILE A 131 -6.59 2.21 0.90
N SER A 132 -6.44 0.87 0.86
CA SER A 132 -5.25 0.22 0.30
C SER A 132 -5.04 0.55 -1.17
N LEU A 133 -6.09 0.54 -1.98
CA LEU A 133 -6.03 0.92 -3.41
C LEU A 133 -5.60 2.38 -3.61
N ARG A 134 -5.89 3.26 -2.66
CA ARG A 134 -5.53 4.69 -2.73
C ARG A 134 -4.13 4.99 -2.21
N THR A 135 -3.63 4.21 -1.24
CA THR A 135 -2.43 4.57 -0.48
C THR A 135 -1.26 3.59 -0.61
N GLN A 136 -1.49 2.37 -1.08
CA GLN A 136 -0.40 1.41 -1.29
C GLN A 136 0.36 1.72 -2.59
N SER A 137 1.51 1.05 -2.74
CA SER A 137 2.39 1.16 -3.90
C SER A 137 1.71 0.76 -5.21
N TYR A 138 2.28 1.22 -6.32
CA TYR A 138 1.88 0.85 -7.68
C TYR A 138 1.83 -0.68 -7.87
N SER A 139 2.80 -1.41 -7.33
CA SER A 139 2.92 -2.88 -7.40
C SER A 139 1.72 -3.59 -6.79
N PHE A 140 1.17 -3.08 -5.68
CA PHE A 140 -0.04 -3.61 -5.06
C PHE A 140 -1.25 -3.53 -6.00
N VAL A 141 -1.47 -2.34 -6.59
CA VAL A 141 -2.63 -2.11 -7.48
C VAL A 141 -2.50 -2.94 -8.76
N GLU A 142 -1.31 -2.98 -9.36
CA GLU A 142 -1.04 -3.82 -10.53
C GLU A 142 -1.28 -5.31 -10.23
N LYS A 143 -0.82 -5.79 -9.08
CA LYS A 143 -1.03 -7.17 -8.67
C LYS A 143 -2.50 -7.50 -8.41
N PHE A 144 -3.24 -6.59 -7.76
CA PHE A 144 -4.68 -6.74 -7.55
C PHE A 144 -5.45 -6.89 -8.86
N LEU A 145 -5.12 -6.07 -9.87
CA LEU A 145 -5.71 -6.14 -11.21
C LEU A 145 -5.31 -7.41 -11.96
N LYS A 146 -4.03 -7.81 -11.92
CA LYS A 146 -3.56 -9.07 -12.54
C LYS A 146 -4.25 -10.32 -11.99
N LEU A 147 -4.73 -10.26 -10.75
CA LEU A 147 -5.47 -11.34 -10.09
C LEU A 147 -7.00 -11.24 -10.31
N GLY A 148 -7.47 -10.33 -11.18
CA GLY A 148 -8.88 -10.14 -11.55
C GLY A 148 -9.72 -9.42 -10.50
N GLY A 149 -9.10 -8.62 -9.62
CA GLY A 149 -9.80 -8.00 -8.50
C GLY A 149 -10.94 -7.06 -8.89
N GLU A 150 -10.82 -6.39 -10.04
CA GLU A 150 -11.88 -5.56 -10.63
C GLU A 150 -13.09 -6.37 -11.09
N GLU A 151 -12.89 -7.59 -11.58
CA GLU A 151 -13.99 -8.48 -11.98
C GLU A 151 -14.80 -8.91 -10.76
N TYR A 152 -14.11 -9.22 -9.65
CA TYR A 152 -14.77 -9.53 -8.38
C TYR A 152 -15.54 -8.33 -7.84
N LEU A 153 -14.96 -7.12 -7.85
CA LEU A 153 -15.69 -5.91 -7.46
C LEU A 153 -16.91 -5.66 -8.34
N ARG A 154 -16.82 -5.95 -9.65
CA ARG A 154 -17.95 -5.81 -10.58
C ARG A 154 -19.06 -6.83 -10.26
N SER A 155 -18.70 -8.08 -9.98
CA SER A 155 -19.66 -9.11 -9.58
C SER A 155 -20.38 -8.70 -8.30
N LEU A 156 -19.65 -8.28 -7.27
CA LEU A 156 -20.22 -7.84 -6.00
C LEU A 156 -21.15 -6.62 -6.18
N LEU A 157 -20.78 -5.67 -7.04
CA LEU A 157 -21.63 -4.52 -7.33
C LEU A 157 -22.95 -4.93 -8.01
N ASN A 158 -22.89 -5.91 -8.93
CA ASN A 158 -24.07 -6.48 -9.56
C ASN A 158 -24.96 -7.20 -8.53
N ASP A 159 -24.36 -7.90 -7.56
CA ASP A 159 -25.10 -8.59 -6.49
C ASP A 159 -25.78 -7.61 -5.52
N CYS A 160 -25.21 -6.42 -5.32
CA CYS A 160 -25.85 -5.35 -4.55
C CYS A 160 -27.08 -4.77 -5.27
N ARG A 161 -27.10 -4.76 -6.60
CA ARG A 161 -28.19 -4.16 -7.40
C ARG A 161 -29.56 -4.83 -7.18
N ASN A 162 -29.54 -6.09 -6.74
CA ASN A 162 -30.74 -6.90 -6.53
C ASN A 162 -31.29 -6.82 -5.11
N THR A 163 -30.70 -6.02 -4.20
CA THR A 163 -31.15 -5.95 -2.80
C THR A 163 -31.00 -4.55 -2.21
N SER A 164 -32.11 -4.00 -1.73
CA SER A 164 -32.20 -2.63 -1.19
C SER A 164 -31.48 -2.42 0.15
N ASN A 165 -30.99 -3.47 0.82
CA ASN A 165 -30.25 -3.35 2.10
C ASN A 165 -28.73 -3.32 1.94
N ARG A 166 -28.19 -3.28 0.71
CA ARG A 166 -26.74 -3.35 0.42
C ARG A 166 -26.14 -2.03 -0.05
N GLU A 167 -26.82 -0.90 0.18
CA GLU A 167 -26.40 0.43 -0.27
C GLU A 167 -25.01 0.81 0.24
N ASN A 168 -24.70 0.50 1.50
CA ASN A 168 -23.39 0.79 2.09
C ASN A 168 -22.27 -0.02 1.42
N HIS A 169 -22.49 -1.32 1.17
CA HIS A 169 -21.54 -2.17 0.44
C HIS A 169 -21.37 -1.70 -0.99
N ALA A 170 -22.46 -1.36 -1.69
CA ALA A 170 -22.41 -0.80 -3.04
C ALA A 170 -21.57 0.48 -3.08
N ASN A 171 -21.78 1.39 -2.13
CA ASN A 171 -21.00 2.62 -2.02
C ASN A 171 -19.50 2.34 -1.77
N ALA A 172 -19.18 1.42 -0.86
CA ALA A 172 -17.78 1.04 -0.60
C ALA A 172 -17.10 0.42 -1.83
N ILE A 173 -17.83 -0.40 -2.61
CA ILE A 173 -17.34 -0.95 -3.88
C ILE A 173 -17.11 0.15 -4.92
N LEU A 174 -18.03 1.11 -5.04
CA LEU A 174 -17.87 2.26 -5.95
C LEU A 174 -16.66 3.12 -5.57
N LEU A 175 -16.38 3.30 -4.28
CA LEU A 175 -15.17 3.96 -3.80
C LEU A 175 -13.90 3.19 -4.20
N CYS A 176 -13.91 1.85 -4.16
CA CYS A 176 -12.81 1.03 -4.67
C CYS A 176 -12.59 1.26 -6.17
N PHE A 177 -13.66 1.30 -6.97
CA PHE A 177 -13.55 1.63 -8.41
C PHE A 177 -13.01 3.04 -8.64
N ARG A 178 -13.44 4.02 -7.86
CA ARG A 178 -12.89 5.39 -7.93
C ARG A 178 -11.39 5.40 -7.64
N ALA A 179 -10.92 4.64 -6.65
CA ALA A 179 -9.50 4.52 -6.34
C ALA A 179 -8.73 3.88 -7.51
N LEU A 180 -9.27 2.82 -8.11
CA LEU A 180 -8.68 2.16 -9.29
C LEU A 180 -8.60 3.10 -10.51
N LEU A 181 -9.66 3.85 -10.80
CA LEU A 181 -9.70 4.78 -11.94
C LEU A 181 -8.72 5.96 -11.78
N ASN A 182 -8.34 6.30 -10.55
CA ASN A 182 -7.32 7.30 -10.29
C ASN A 182 -5.89 6.75 -10.44
N SER A 183 -5.73 5.43 -10.56
CA SER A 183 -4.45 4.79 -10.83
C SER A 183 -4.17 4.76 -12.32
N THR A 184 -2.98 5.21 -12.73
CA THR A 184 -2.52 5.13 -14.13
C THR A 184 -2.44 3.68 -14.63
N VAL A 185 -2.34 2.69 -13.73
CA VAL A 185 -2.28 1.26 -14.03
C VAL A 185 -3.58 0.76 -14.68
N PHE A 186 -4.72 1.22 -14.18
CA PHE A 186 -6.02 0.68 -14.57
C PHE A 186 -6.28 0.88 -16.07
N PHE A 187 -5.83 2.00 -16.63
CA PHE A 187 -5.96 2.29 -18.07
C PHE A 187 -5.08 1.40 -18.97
N PHE A 188 -3.92 0.95 -18.49
CA PHE A 188 -3.05 0.05 -19.26
C PHE A 188 -3.57 -1.39 -19.30
N SER A 189 -4.34 -1.81 -18.29
CA SER A 189 -4.92 -3.16 -18.26
C SER A 189 -6.07 -3.37 -19.26
N TYR A 190 -6.68 -2.29 -19.78
CA TYR A 190 -7.80 -2.33 -20.73
C TYR A 190 -7.40 -2.06 -22.19
N ASN A 191 -6.13 -1.71 -22.46
CA ASN A 191 -5.62 -1.40 -23.81
C ASN A 191 -4.73 -2.53 -24.39
N LYS A 192 -4.93 -3.77 -23.95
CA LYS A 192 -4.24 -4.96 -24.44
C LYS A 192 -5.25 -5.99 -24.92
#